data_AF-A0A5B8BSV5-F1
#
_entry.id   AF-A0A5B8BSV5-F1
#
_cell.length_a   1.000
_cell.length_b   1.000
_cell.length_c   1.000
_cell.angle_alpha   90.00
_cell.angle_beta   90.00
_cell.angle_gamma   90.00
#
_symmetry.space_group_name_H-M   'P 1'
#
loop_
_entity.id
_entity.type
_entity.pdbx_description
1 polymer ?
#
loop_
_entity_poly.entity_id
_entity_poly.type
_entity_poly.pdbx_seq_one_letter_code
_entity_poly.pdbx_strand_id
1 'polypeptide(L)'
;MKGMPEEGRFVTGRRDPVSGQRWVHVSRAMVEAHPQGRLNLPLYAATLFFMGMAAWRLVLWTFVFGGFWMPLEVIVLLLAAAAIFFRLPPGGWLGVTACGMILVDFATGMKGAWGGQLWALAEAVAAVVVGFYLLTGARPNFIYRHRFLSEAGEEDADV
;
A
#
# COMPACT_ATOMS: atom_id res chain seq x y z
N MET A 1 -42.07 -0.71 -9.62
CA MET A 1 -40.88 -1.50 -9.22
C MET A 1 -39.82 -0.52 -8.71
N LYS A 2 -39.55 -0.56 -7.40
CA LYS A 2 -38.63 0.33 -6.68
C LYS A 2 -37.18 -0.06 -7.01
N GLY A 3 -36.34 0.94 -7.30
CA GLY A 3 -34.96 0.76 -7.77
C GLY A 3 -34.13 -0.17 -6.88
N MET A 4 -33.60 -1.22 -7.51
CA MET A 4 -32.37 -1.84 -7.04
C MET A 4 -31.23 -0.82 -7.26
N PRO A 5 -30.28 -0.68 -6.32
CA PRO A 5 -29.05 0.05 -6.61
C PRO A 5 -28.40 -0.56 -7.86
N GLU A 6 -27.71 0.23 -8.68
CA GLU A 6 -26.95 -0.24 -9.85
C GLU A 6 -25.76 -1.12 -9.42
N GLU A 7 -26.06 -2.30 -8.86
CA GLU A 7 -25.11 -3.37 -8.60
C GLU A 7 -24.81 -4.06 -9.93
N GLY A 8 -23.60 -3.86 -10.47
CA GLY A 8 -23.09 -4.69 -11.57
C GLY A 8 -22.51 -3.98 -12.79
N ARG A 9 -22.48 -2.64 -12.87
CA ARG A 9 -21.78 -1.95 -13.97
C ARG A 9 -20.28 -1.86 -13.71
N PHE A 10 -19.54 -2.82 -14.24
CA PHE A 10 -18.08 -2.76 -14.32
C PHE A 10 -17.66 -1.69 -15.33
N VAL A 11 -16.93 -0.66 -14.88
CA VAL A 11 -16.28 0.28 -15.80
C VAL A 11 -14.97 -0.35 -16.26
N THR A 12 -14.97 -0.84 -17.49
CA THR A 12 -13.83 -1.48 -18.13
C THR A 12 -12.96 -0.43 -18.83
N GLY A 13 -11.65 -0.49 -18.55
CA GLY A 13 -10.66 0.32 -19.25
C GLY A 13 -10.33 -0.24 -20.64
N ARG A 14 -9.48 0.51 -21.36
CA ARG A 14 -8.93 0.06 -22.65
C ARG A 14 -8.17 -1.26 -22.47
N ARG A 15 -8.44 -2.22 -23.36
CA ARG A 15 -7.75 -3.51 -23.42
C ARG A 15 -6.30 -3.31 -23.87
N ASP A 16 -5.38 -3.97 -23.19
CA ASP A 16 -3.98 -4.02 -23.60
C ASP A 16 -3.89 -4.83 -24.91
N PRO A 17 -3.31 -4.26 -25.99
CA PRO A 17 -3.24 -4.91 -27.29
C PRO A 17 -2.26 -6.10 -27.33
N VAL A 18 -1.35 -6.22 -26.36
CA VAL A 18 -0.33 -7.29 -26.30
C VAL A 18 -0.78 -8.38 -25.33
N SER A 19 -1.20 -8.02 -24.12
CA SER A 19 -1.57 -9.00 -23.09
C SER A 19 -3.04 -9.38 -23.12
N GLY A 20 -3.89 -8.61 -23.79
CA GLY A 20 -5.35 -8.82 -23.80
C GLY A 20 -6.04 -8.51 -22.47
N GLN A 21 -5.31 -8.06 -21.45
CA GLN A 21 -5.83 -7.74 -20.12
C GLN A 21 -6.48 -6.34 -20.10
N ARG A 22 -7.45 -6.12 -19.20
CA ARG A 22 -8.04 -4.79 -18.97
C ARG A 22 -8.19 -4.50 -17.47
N TRP A 23 -8.03 -3.24 -17.10
CA TRP A 23 -8.38 -2.79 -15.75
C TRP A 23 -9.89 -2.67 -15.62
N VAL A 24 -10.44 -3.31 -14.60
CA VAL A 24 -11.87 -3.29 -14.28
C VAL A 24 -12.04 -2.57 -12.96
N HIS A 25 -12.84 -1.51 -12.95
CA HIS A 25 -13.13 -0.75 -11.74
C HIS A 25 -14.36 -1.32 -11.02
N VAL A 26 -14.28 -1.35 -9.71
CA VAL A 26 -15.28 -1.94 -8.82
C VAL A 26 -15.79 -0.91 -7.83
N SER A 27 -17.03 -1.07 -7.37
CA SER A 27 -17.55 -0.22 -6.29
C SER A 27 -16.95 -0.63 -4.95
N ARG A 28 -16.92 0.31 -3.99
CA ARG A 28 -16.46 0.03 -2.63
C ARG A 28 -17.27 -1.08 -1.94
N ALA A 29 -18.59 -1.10 -2.13
CA ALA A 29 -19.46 -2.12 -1.57
C ALA A 29 -19.09 -3.53 -2.06
N MET A 30 -18.73 -3.65 -3.35
CA MET A 30 -18.30 -4.93 -3.92
C MET A 30 -16.94 -5.39 -3.38
N VAL A 31 -16.02 -4.45 -3.12
CA VAL A 31 -14.73 -4.76 -2.48
C VAL A 31 -14.95 -5.29 -1.06
N GLU A 32 -15.82 -4.65 -0.28
CA GLU A 32 -16.08 -5.04 1.11
C GLU A 32 -16.79 -6.40 1.21
N ALA A 33 -17.67 -6.74 0.25
CA ALA A 33 -18.34 -8.02 0.17
C ALA A 33 -17.42 -9.16 -0.30
N HIS A 34 -16.37 -8.87 -1.07
CA HIS A 34 -15.51 -9.88 -1.68
C HIS A 34 -14.44 -10.42 -0.72
N PRO A 35 -14.14 -11.73 -0.68
CA PRO A 35 -13.09 -12.29 0.17
C PRO A 35 -11.70 -11.68 -0.06
N GLN A 36 -11.41 -11.23 -1.28
CA GLN A 36 -10.14 -10.56 -1.61
C GLN A 36 -10.05 -9.13 -1.08
N GLY A 37 -11.17 -8.53 -0.65
CA GLY A 37 -11.20 -7.23 0.05
C GLY A 37 -10.80 -7.31 1.52
N ARG A 38 -10.46 -8.51 2.01
CA ARG A 38 -9.88 -8.73 3.34
C ARG A 38 -8.36 -8.61 3.29
N LEU A 39 -7.78 -8.12 4.38
CA LEU A 39 -6.33 -8.07 4.54
C LEU A 39 -5.74 -9.47 4.43
N ASN A 40 -4.65 -9.58 3.66
CA ASN A 40 -3.84 -10.78 3.62
C ASN A 40 -2.59 -10.63 4.48
N LEU A 41 -1.88 -11.73 4.64
CA LEU A 41 -0.63 -11.77 5.41
C LEU A 41 0.39 -10.70 4.96
N PRO A 42 0.66 -10.48 3.66
CA PRO A 42 1.49 -9.36 3.19
C PRO A 42 1.03 -7.97 3.65
N LEU A 43 -0.27 -7.68 3.65
CA LEU A 43 -0.77 -6.39 4.12
C LEU A 43 -0.63 -6.24 5.64
N TYR A 44 -0.84 -7.32 6.41
CA TYR A 44 -0.53 -7.33 7.84
C TYR A 44 0.97 -7.09 8.09
N ALA A 45 1.83 -7.74 7.31
CA ALA A 45 3.28 -7.53 7.40
C ALA A 45 3.67 -6.07 7.09
N ALA A 46 3.05 -5.45 6.08
CA ALA A 46 3.25 -4.03 5.78
C ALA A 46 2.79 -3.12 6.93
N THR A 47 1.63 -3.40 7.53
CA THR A 47 1.16 -2.67 8.72
C THR A 47 2.13 -2.79 9.89
N LEU A 48 2.56 -4.01 10.21
CA LEU A 48 3.51 -4.26 11.30
C LEU A 48 4.87 -3.60 11.03
N PHE A 49 5.33 -3.63 9.78
CA PHE A 49 6.53 -2.94 9.35
C PHE A 49 6.42 -1.44 9.64
N PHE A 50 5.37 -0.76 9.17
CA PHE A 50 5.21 0.68 9.43
C PHE A 50 5.06 1.00 10.92
N MET A 51 4.33 0.18 11.69
CA MET A 51 4.24 0.33 13.15
C MET A 51 5.60 0.20 13.83
N GLY A 52 6.38 -0.82 13.48
CA GLY A 52 7.72 -1.03 14.02
C GLY A 52 8.67 0.12 13.66
N MET A 53 8.58 0.60 12.42
CA MET A 53 9.35 1.74 11.93
C MET A 53 8.98 3.06 12.61
N ALA A 54 7.71 3.26 12.95
CA ALA A 54 7.24 4.40 13.73
C ALA A 54 7.75 4.33 15.18
N ALA A 55 7.61 3.17 15.82
CA ALA A 55 8.11 2.94 17.18
C ALA A 55 9.63 3.14 17.27
N TRP A 56 10.38 2.61 16.30
CA TRP A 56 11.82 2.79 16.22
C TRP A 56 12.22 4.26 16.09
N ARG A 57 11.56 5.01 15.20
CA ARG A 57 11.79 6.46 15.05
C ARG A 57 11.42 7.25 16.30
N LEU A 58 10.36 6.86 16.99
CA LEU A 58 9.97 7.50 18.25
C LEU A 58 11.06 7.31 19.32
N VAL A 59 11.62 6.09 19.42
CA VAL A 59 12.77 5.82 20.30
C VAL A 59 13.95 6.72 19.91
N LEU A 60 14.37 6.72 18.64
CA LEU A 60 15.48 7.56 18.18
C LEU A 60 15.26 9.05 18.47
N TRP A 61 14.05 9.54 18.27
CA TRP A 61 13.69 10.93 18.57
C TRP A 61 13.90 11.27 20.05
N THR A 62 13.47 10.39 20.95
CA THR A 62 13.58 10.60 22.41
C THR A 62 15.01 10.52 22.94
N PHE A 63 15.87 9.66 22.37
CA PHE A 63 17.22 9.41 22.91
C PHE A 63 18.33 10.21 22.22
N VAL A 64 18.12 10.67 20.98
CA VAL A 64 19.19 11.22 20.13
C VAL A 64 18.95 12.69 19.76
N PHE A 65 18.01 13.37 20.42
CA PHE A 65 17.58 14.75 20.08
C PHE A 65 17.26 14.87 18.58
N GLY A 66 16.36 14.02 18.09
CA GLY A 66 15.96 14.04 16.68
C GLY A 66 15.36 15.40 16.32
N GLY A 67 15.80 15.96 15.19
CA GLY A 67 15.26 17.22 14.68
C GLY A 67 13.76 17.14 14.40
N PHE A 68 13.16 18.30 14.11
CA PHE A 68 11.71 18.46 13.87
C PHE A 68 11.11 17.50 12.81
N TRP A 69 11.95 16.94 11.94
CA TRP A 69 11.57 16.01 10.90
C TRP A 69 11.12 14.62 11.40
N MET A 70 11.72 14.09 12.49
CA MET A 70 11.41 12.74 12.98
C MET A 70 9.96 12.56 13.46
N PRO A 71 9.36 13.48 14.24
CA PRO A 71 7.95 13.37 14.63
C PRO A 71 7.00 13.31 13.42
N LEU A 72 7.30 14.06 12.36
CA LEU A 72 6.48 14.04 11.14
C LEU A 72 6.52 12.66 10.48
N GLU A 73 7.70 12.05 10.37
CA GLU A 73 7.84 10.67 9.88
C GLU A 73 7.03 9.68 10.71
N VAL A 74 7.12 9.77 12.04
CA VAL A 74 6.35 8.90 12.95
C VAL A 74 4.86 9.03 12.66
N ILE A 75 4.35 10.24 12.54
CA ILE A 75 2.93 10.49 12.22
C ILE A 75 2.56 9.87 10.88
N VAL A 76 3.35 10.10 9.83
CA VAL A 76 3.05 9.56 8.48
C VAL A 76 3.07 8.02 8.49
N LEU A 77 4.03 7.40 9.20
CA LEU A 77 4.12 5.94 9.31
C LEU A 77 2.92 5.35 10.07
N LEU A 78 2.50 5.97 11.17
CA LEU A 78 1.31 5.55 11.92
C LEU A 78 0.03 5.71 11.10
N LEU A 79 -0.10 6.82 10.36
CA LEU A 79 -1.23 7.04 9.46
C LEU A 79 -1.25 6.02 8.32
N ALA A 80 -0.10 5.68 7.74
CA ALA A 80 0.01 4.64 6.74
C ALA A 80 -0.40 3.27 7.31
N ALA A 81 0.11 2.89 8.48
CA ALA A 81 -0.25 1.65 9.15
C ALA A 81 -1.76 1.57 9.44
N ALA A 82 -2.33 2.63 10.02
CA ALA A 82 -3.75 2.69 10.32
C ALA A 82 -4.60 2.65 9.05
N ALA A 83 -4.25 3.42 8.03
CA ALA A 83 -4.99 3.46 6.77
C ALA A 83 -4.94 2.10 6.04
N ILE A 84 -3.81 1.40 6.08
CA ILE A 84 -3.71 0.05 5.53
C ILE A 84 -4.57 -0.91 6.34
N PHE A 85 -4.43 -0.94 7.66
CA PHE A 85 -5.12 -1.85 8.57
C PHE A 85 -6.65 -1.68 8.53
N PHE A 86 -7.14 -0.43 8.54
CA PHE A 86 -8.56 -0.14 8.45
C PHE A 86 -9.09 -0.10 7.01
N ARG A 87 -8.25 -0.44 6.02
CA ARG A 87 -8.62 -0.47 4.58
C ARG A 87 -9.18 0.86 4.09
N LEU A 88 -8.62 1.97 4.58
CA LEU A 88 -9.03 3.31 4.19
C LEU A 88 -8.53 3.60 2.77
N PRO A 89 -9.31 4.33 1.94
CA PRO A 89 -8.91 4.67 0.56
C PRO A 89 -7.50 5.25 0.40
N PRO A 90 -6.99 6.16 1.27
CA PRO A 90 -5.64 6.69 1.12
C PRO A 90 -4.53 5.69 1.51
N GLY A 91 -4.85 4.51 2.04
CA GLY A 91 -3.87 3.56 2.59
C GLY A 91 -2.77 3.16 1.62
N GLY A 92 -3.12 2.90 0.35
CA GLY A 92 -2.14 2.58 -0.68
C GLY A 92 -1.14 3.73 -0.91
N TRP A 93 -1.64 4.97 -1.05
CA TRP A 93 -0.77 6.13 -1.29
C TRP A 93 0.04 6.54 -0.06
N LEU A 94 -0.57 6.53 1.13
CA LEU A 94 0.13 6.81 2.38
C LEU A 94 1.25 5.80 2.64
N GLY A 95 1.01 4.52 2.39
CA GLY A 95 2.04 3.48 2.50
C GLY A 95 3.21 3.70 1.53
N VAL A 96 2.92 4.07 0.28
CA VAL A 96 3.97 4.39 -0.71
C VAL A 96 4.76 5.63 -0.31
N THR A 97 4.09 6.68 0.17
CA THR A 97 4.75 7.87 0.69
C THR A 97 5.65 7.55 1.88
N ALA A 98 5.17 6.74 2.83
CA ALA A 98 5.95 6.27 3.96
C ALA A 98 7.20 5.48 3.52
N CYS A 99 7.07 4.59 2.52
CA CYS A 99 8.22 3.93 1.91
C CYS A 99 9.20 4.93 1.30
N GLY A 100 8.70 5.93 0.56
CA GLY A 100 9.53 6.99 -0.03
C GLY A 100 10.34 7.76 1.01
N MET A 101 9.74 8.12 2.16
CA MET A 101 10.45 8.78 3.25
C MET A 101 11.58 7.91 3.80
N ILE A 102 11.33 6.61 4.05
CA ILE A 102 12.38 5.67 4.51
C ILE A 102 13.57 5.65 3.53
N LEU A 103 13.31 5.70 2.22
CA LEU A 103 14.34 5.70 1.18
C LEU A 103 15.11 7.01 1.11
N VAL A 104 14.44 8.15 1.34
CA VAL A 104 15.10 9.46 1.45
C VAL A 104 16.05 9.48 2.66
N ASP A 105 15.62 8.96 3.81
CA ASP A 105 16.49 8.87 5.00
C ASP A 105 17.73 8.03 4.75
N PHE A 106 17.57 6.94 4.00
CA PHE A 106 18.67 6.06 3.60
C PHE A 106 19.62 6.78 2.63
N ALA A 107 19.09 7.39 1.58
CA ALA A 107 19.87 8.05 0.53
C ALA A 107 20.63 9.29 1.05
N THR A 108 20.03 10.04 1.97
CA THR A 108 20.65 11.23 2.58
C THR A 108 21.68 10.89 3.66
N GLY A 109 21.81 9.61 4.03
CA GLY A 109 22.74 9.18 5.06
C GLY A 109 22.37 9.67 6.46
N MET A 110 21.14 10.15 6.69
CA MET A 110 20.65 10.56 8.02
C MET A 110 20.85 9.47 9.08
N LYS A 111 20.87 8.20 8.65
CA LYS A 111 21.08 7.02 9.51
C LYS A 111 22.52 6.50 9.55
N GLY A 112 23.39 6.98 8.66
CA GLY A 112 24.78 6.53 8.52
C GLY A 112 25.73 7.01 9.62
N ALA A 113 25.35 8.06 10.35
CA ALA A 113 26.17 8.63 11.43
C ALA A 113 26.30 7.74 12.69
N TRP A 114 25.50 6.67 12.81
CA TRP A 114 25.33 5.91 14.07
C TRP A 114 25.79 4.44 13.99
N GLY A 115 26.62 4.08 13.00
CA GLY A 115 27.18 2.72 12.88
C GLY A 115 26.21 1.63 12.42
N GLY A 116 24.96 1.98 12.09
CA GLY A 116 23.89 1.05 11.71
C GLY A 116 23.66 0.90 10.19
N GLN A 117 24.68 1.04 9.35
CA GLN A 117 24.50 1.05 7.88
C GLN A 117 23.82 -0.19 7.31
N LEU A 118 24.11 -1.38 7.84
CA LEU A 118 23.42 -2.62 7.45
C LEU A 118 21.95 -2.63 7.85
N TRP A 119 21.64 -2.06 9.02
CA TRP A 119 20.26 -1.93 9.48
C TRP A 119 19.47 -0.95 8.61
N ALA A 120 20.03 0.22 8.32
CA ALA A 120 19.43 1.19 7.42
C ALA A 120 19.21 0.63 6.00
N LEU A 121 20.14 -0.21 5.51
CA LEU A 121 19.97 -0.93 4.25
C LEU A 121 18.80 -1.94 4.32
N ALA A 122 18.70 -2.72 5.39
CA ALA A 122 17.60 -3.67 5.57
C ALA A 122 16.23 -2.96 5.60
N GLU A 123 16.14 -1.82 6.29
CA GLU A 123 14.96 -0.96 6.29
C GLU A 123 14.59 -0.46 4.89
N ALA A 124 15.59 -0.02 4.11
CA ALA A 124 15.39 0.46 2.75
C ALA A 124 14.91 -0.66 1.82
N VAL A 125 15.52 -1.86 1.90
CA VAL A 125 15.09 -3.04 1.13
C VAL A 125 13.65 -3.42 1.48
N ALA A 126 13.32 -3.46 2.77
CA ALA A 126 11.96 -3.73 3.21
C ALA A 126 10.97 -2.67 2.68
N ALA A 127 11.33 -1.39 2.71
CA ALA A 127 10.52 -0.31 2.16
C ALA A 127 10.30 -0.46 0.64
N VAL A 128 11.32 -0.86 -0.13
CA VAL A 128 11.17 -1.15 -1.57
C VAL A 128 10.20 -2.29 -1.79
N VAL A 129 10.36 -3.42 -1.07
CA VAL A 129 9.49 -4.60 -1.22
C VAL A 129 8.05 -4.25 -0.89
N VAL A 130 7.81 -3.58 0.24
CA VAL A 130 6.46 -3.15 0.67
C VAL A 130 5.88 -2.14 -0.32
N GLY A 131 6.65 -1.13 -0.72
CA GLY A 131 6.20 -0.10 -1.67
C GLY A 131 5.85 -0.69 -3.03
N PHE A 132 6.68 -1.58 -3.55
CA PHE A 132 6.41 -2.29 -4.80
C PHE A 132 5.13 -3.13 -4.69
N TYR A 133 4.98 -3.90 -3.61
CA TYR A 133 3.77 -4.69 -3.37
C TYR A 133 2.51 -3.81 -3.29
N LEU A 134 2.55 -2.66 -2.60
CA LEU A 134 1.42 -1.73 -2.52
C LEU A 134 1.07 -1.10 -3.88
N LEU A 135 2.05 -0.91 -4.76
CA LEU A 135 1.85 -0.33 -6.09
C LEU A 135 1.32 -1.34 -7.11
N THR A 136 1.86 -2.56 -7.12
CA THR A 136 1.65 -3.54 -8.19
C THR A 136 0.80 -4.72 -7.77
N GLY A 137 0.70 -5.01 -6.47
CA GLY A 137 -0.04 -6.15 -5.95
C GLY A 137 -1.52 -6.11 -6.33
N ALA A 138 -2.05 -7.26 -6.75
CA ALA A 138 -3.47 -7.39 -7.12
C ALA A 138 -4.40 -6.99 -5.96
N ARG A 139 -4.10 -7.45 -4.73
CA ARG A 139 -4.93 -7.13 -3.55
C ARG A 139 -4.88 -5.65 -3.13
N PRO A 140 -3.71 -4.99 -2.99
CA PRO A 140 -3.67 -3.55 -2.75
C PRO A 140 -4.41 -2.74 -3.81
N ASN A 141 -4.28 -3.10 -5.09
CA ASN A 141 -5.03 -2.45 -6.17
C ASN A 141 -6.55 -2.64 -6.02
N PHE A 142 -6.99 -3.84 -5.65
CA PHE A 142 -8.40 -4.13 -5.41
C PHE A 142 -8.95 -3.37 -4.20
N ILE A 143 -8.24 -3.35 -3.07
CA ILE A 143 -8.70 -2.74 -1.82
C ILE A 143 -8.66 -1.21 -1.88
N TYR A 144 -7.53 -0.61 -2.30
CA TYR A 144 -7.31 0.84 -2.14
C TYR A 144 -7.60 1.63 -3.42
N ARG A 145 -7.48 1.00 -4.59
CA ARG A 145 -7.71 1.64 -5.89
C ARG A 145 -8.98 1.15 -6.57
N HIS A 146 -9.71 0.26 -5.91
CA HIS A 146 -10.96 -0.32 -6.39
C HIS A 146 -10.87 -0.78 -7.85
N ARG A 147 -9.77 -1.46 -8.19
CA ARG A 147 -9.53 -1.99 -9.54
C ARG A 147 -8.85 -3.34 -9.49
N PHE A 148 -9.22 -4.23 -10.42
CA PHE A 148 -8.51 -5.48 -10.67
C PHE A 148 -8.19 -5.62 -12.16
N LEU A 149 -7.25 -6.51 -12.47
CA LEU A 149 -6.84 -6.79 -13.84
C LEU A 149 -7.57 -8.05 -14.30
N SER A 150 -8.35 -7.98 -15.37
CA SER A 150 -9.05 -9.16 -15.91
C SER A 150 -8.07 -10.08 -16.65
N GLU A 151 -8.37 -11.38 -16.68
CA GLU A 151 -7.58 -12.34 -17.43
C GLU A 151 -7.86 -12.24 -18.94
N ALA A 152 -6.88 -12.66 -19.75
CA ALA A 152 -7.02 -12.67 -21.20
C ALA A 152 -7.88 -13.88 -21.63
N GLY A 153 -9.12 -13.63 -22.05
CA GLY A 153 -10.00 -14.67 -22.61
C GLY A 153 -11.37 -14.84 -21.93
N GLU A 154 -11.71 -14.04 -20.93
CA GLU A 154 -12.98 -14.13 -20.17
C GLU A 154 -14.23 -13.68 -20.96
N GLU A 155 -14.17 -13.69 -22.30
CA GLU A 155 -15.28 -13.43 -23.23
C GLU A 155 -15.66 -14.66 -24.08
N ASP A 156 -14.89 -15.76 -24.08
CA ASP A 156 -15.22 -16.98 -24.85
C ASP A 156 -16.01 -18.04 -24.04
N ALA A 157 -16.37 -17.76 -22.78
CA ALA A 157 -17.12 -18.71 -21.94
C ALA A 157 -18.65 -18.47 -21.94
N ASP A 158 -19.13 -17.36 -22.51
CA ASP A 158 -20.54 -16.97 -22.54
C ASP A 158 -21.05 -16.71 -23.98
N VAL A 159 -20.72 -17.60 -24.93
CA VAL A 159 -21.37 -17.70 -26.26
C VAL A 159 -22.02 -19.06 -26.44
#